data_AF-A0A4R4SBM0-F1
#
_entry.id   AF-A0A4R4SBM0-F1
#
_cell.length_a   1.000
_cell.length_b   1.000
_cell.length_c   1.000
_cell.angle_alpha   90.00
_cell.angle_beta   90.00
_cell.angle_gamma   90.00
#
_symmetry.space_group_name_H-M   'P 1'
#
loop_
_entity.id
_entity.type
_entity.pdbx_description
1 polymer ?
#
loop_
_entity_poly.entity_id
_entity_poly.type
_entity_poly.pdbx_seq_one_letter_code
_entity_poly.pdbx_strand_id
1 'polypeptide(L)'
;MAGEETQWRVEGFVEVRTLGAGAQGRVVLARHERSGTPVAIKYLAGAADEAELERLRHEALMLGRADSPHVARLFELVEGPGTAALVMEAVDGVSLKHVLERHGALGPEAALTVLKGSLLGLAAAHAVGVVHRDYKPANVVVPADGRSRLVDFGIATPAGRAAGGAGTPYYMAPEQWDRHVATPASDVYAATCVFVECVSGRRPYSGGQAELMRAHLTAAAPVEAVPEPLRPLVARGMAKAPEDRPAGAAAFVDDLERLARETYGGDWEARGVRALSGAAVALAALFPLAAWLMPGAASASGAASATGAAAGQAAGQAAGQAAGQAAGQAAGQAAGQAAGQA
;
A
#
# COMPACT_ATOMS: atom_id res chain seq x y z
N MET A 1 17.73 36.09 10.72
CA MET A 1 17.00 35.60 9.53
C MET A 1 17.54 34.22 9.24
N ALA A 2 16.81 33.17 9.65
CA ALA A 2 17.19 31.80 9.32
C ALA A 2 16.94 31.65 7.81
N GLY A 3 17.99 31.37 7.04
CA GLY A 3 17.85 31.09 5.62
C GLY A 3 16.93 29.88 5.45
N GLU A 4 15.87 30.04 4.67
CA GLU A 4 15.18 28.89 4.10
C GLU A 4 16.23 28.14 3.27
N GLU A 5 16.71 27.00 3.76
CA GLU A 5 17.42 26.05 2.91
C GLU A 5 16.44 25.64 1.81
N THR A 6 16.61 26.20 0.62
CA THR A 6 15.78 25.89 -0.54
C THR A 6 15.99 24.42 -0.90
N GLN A 7 15.09 23.57 -0.41
CA GLN A 7 15.08 22.15 -0.75
C GLN A 7 15.01 22.01 -2.28
N TRP A 8 15.97 21.29 -2.85
CA TRP A 8 16.05 21.06 -4.31
C TRP A 8 14.73 20.53 -4.87
N ARG A 9 14.36 21.04 -6.06
CA ARG A 9 13.16 20.66 -6.81
C ARG A 9 13.55 20.35 -8.25
N VAL A 10 12.88 19.35 -8.83
CA VAL A 10 13.05 18.99 -10.24
C VAL A 10 12.42 20.09 -11.10
N GLU A 11 13.20 20.63 -12.04
CA GLU A 11 12.74 21.65 -13.00
C GLU A 11 11.74 21.08 -14.01
N GLY A 12 10.86 21.91 -14.57
CA GLY A 12 9.86 21.49 -15.55
C GLY A 12 8.61 20.83 -14.95
N PHE A 13 8.48 20.82 -13.62
CA PHE A 13 7.31 20.30 -12.91
C PHE A 13 6.77 21.29 -11.87
N VAL A 14 5.45 21.39 -11.81
CA VAL A 14 4.75 22.14 -10.75
C VAL A 14 4.31 21.15 -9.68
N GLU A 15 4.95 21.20 -8.51
CA GLU A 15 4.53 20.43 -7.34
C GLU A 15 3.14 20.90 -6.85
N VAL A 16 2.24 19.95 -6.66
CA VAL A 16 0.85 20.19 -6.21
C VAL A 16 0.73 19.96 -4.72
N ARG A 17 1.18 18.80 -4.24
CA ARG A 17 1.12 18.43 -2.82
C ARG A 17 2.06 17.28 -2.48
N THR A 18 2.41 17.18 -1.20
CA THR A 18 3.09 15.99 -0.67
C THR A 18 2.12 14.81 -0.56
N LEU A 19 2.55 13.66 -1.08
CA LEU A 19 1.87 12.36 -0.95
C LEU A 19 2.40 11.57 0.25
N GLY A 20 3.68 11.70 0.57
CA GLY A 20 4.29 11.08 1.75
C GLY A 20 5.72 11.56 1.99
N ALA A 21 6.22 11.39 3.22
CA ALA A 21 7.60 11.66 3.60
C ALA A 21 8.08 10.67 4.66
N GLY A 22 9.35 10.29 4.62
CA GLY A 22 9.95 9.34 5.55
C GLY A 22 11.48 9.24 5.38
N ALA A 23 12.08 8.20 5.96
CA ALA A 23 13.54 8.03 5.94
C ALA A 23 14.14 7.86 4.54
N GLN A 24 13.36 7.38 3.56
CA GLN A 24 13.81 7.24 2.17
C GLN A 24 13.66 8.54 1.35
N GLY A 25 13.07 9.60 1.93
CA GLY A 25 12.81 10.86 1.26
C GLY A 25 11.34 11.27 1.24
N ARG A 26 10.97 12.11 0.28
CA ARG A 26 9.60 12.62 0.13
C ARG A 26 9.05 12.32 -1.27
N VAL A 27 7.76 12.01 -1.34
CA VAL A 27 7.02 11.81 -2.58
C VAL A 27 6.00 12.93 -2.71
N VAL A 28 5.99 13.60 -3.86
CA VAL A 28 5.01 14.65 -4.18
C VAL A 28 4.24 14.31 -5.44
N LEU A 29 2.98 14.73 -5.47
CA LEU A 29 2.21 14.84 -6.70
C LEU A 29 2.64 16.13 -7.40
N ALA A 30 2.97 16.04 -8.67
CA ALA A 30 3.32 17.17 -9.50
C ALA A 30 2.68 17.05 -10.89
N ARG A 31 2.78 18.12 -11.67
CA ARG A 31 2.34 18.19 -13.05
C ARG A 31 3.48 18.67 -13.94
N HIS A 32 3.78 17.96 -15.02
CA HIS A 32 4.76 18.42 -16.01
C HIS A 32 4.24 19.73 -16.65
N GLU A 33 5.08 20.77 -16.63
CA GLU A 33 4.67 22.14 -16.98
C GLU A 33 4.11 22.27 -18.40
N ARG A 34 4.73 21.58 -19.35
CA ARG A 34 4.37 21.69 -20.77
C ARG A 34 3.19 20.81 -21.16
N SER A 35 3.19 19.55 -20.73
CA SER A 35 2.18 18.58 -21.17
C SER A 35 0.96 18.52 -20.24
N GLY A 36 1.05 19.06 -19.03
CA GLY A 36 0.01 18.89 -18.02
C GLY A 36 -0.09 17.46 -17.46
N THR A 37 0.82 16.56 -17.84
CA THR A 37 0.81 15.15 -17.39
C THR A 37 1.06 15.08 -15.88
N PRO A 38 0.22 14.36 -15.12
CA PRO A 38 0.46 14.16 -13.72
C PRO A 38 1.56 13.13 -13.46
N VAL A 39 2.40 13.44 -12.49
CA VAL A 39 3.53 12.60 -12.09
C VAL A 39 3.63 12.54 -10.57
N ALA A 40 4.18 11.45 -10.07
CA ALA A 40 4.72 11.41 -8.72
C ALA A 40 6.24 11.63 -8.80
N ILE A 41 6.79 12.48 -7.94
CA ILE A 41 8.23 12.72 -7.86
C ILE A 41 8.70 12.27 -6.48
N LYS A 42 9.54 11.23 -6.44
CA LYS A 42 10.20 10.77 -5.21
C LYS A 42 11.59 11.37 -5.12
N TYR A 43 11.75 12.37 -4.27
CA TYR A 43 13.04 12.94 -3.90
C TYR A 43 13.70 12.04 -2.87
N LEU A 44 14.94 11.63 -3.11
CA LEU A 44 15.67 10.74 -2.22
C LEU A 44 16.24 11.51 -1.03
N ALA A 45 16.25 10.87 0.14
CA ALA A 45 16.88 11.43 1.33
C ALA A 45 18.39 11.22 1.32
N GLY A 46 19.12 12.21 1.83
CA GLY A 46 20.57 12.13 2.04
C GLY A 46 21.39 12.48 0.80
N ALA A 47 22.69 12.69 1.05
CA ALA A 47 23.66 12.81 -0.02
C ALA A 47 23.96 11.42 -0.58
N ALA A 48 23.86 11.24 -1.89
CA ALA A 48 24.26 10.02 -2.58
C ALA A 48 25.69 10.16 -3.08
N ASP A 49 26.55 9.18 -2.80
CA ASP A 49 27.86 9.12 -3.44
C ASP A 49 27.76 8.69 -4.92
N GLU A 50 28.83 8.85 -5.69
CA GLU A 50 28.81 8.53 -7.13
C GLU A 50 28.51 7.05 -7.39
N ALA A 51 28.90 6.15 -6.48
CA ALA A 51 28.61 4.72 -6.62
C ALA A 51 27.14 4.41 -6.36
N GLU A 52 26.49 5.10 -5.42
CA GLU A 52 25.06 5.07 -5.17
C GLU A 52 24.26 5.61 -6.35
N LEU A 53 24.68 6.75 -6.90
CA LEU A 53 24.06 7.32 -8.10
C LEU A 53 24.20 6.40 -9.31
N GLU A 54 25.37 5.81 -9.54
CA GLU A 54 25.56 4.88 -10.66
C GLU A 54 24.69 3.62 -10.54
N ARG A 55 24.56 3.06 -9.34
CA ARG A 55 23.62 1.96 -9.09
C ARG A 55 22.18 2.40 -9.34
N LEU A 56 21.80 3.59 -8.88
CA LEU A 56 20.46 4.12 -9.08
C LEU A 56 20.17 4.35 -10.57
N ARG A 57 21.13 4.90 -11.35
CA ARG A 57 21.03 5.03 -12.82
C ARG A 57 20.78 3.68 -13.48
N HIS A 58 21.56 2.67 -13.10
CA HIS A 58 21.40 1.33 -13.63
C HIS A 58 20.02 0.74 -13.30
N GLU A 59 19.61 0.78 -12.03
CA GLU A 59 18.31 0.22 -11.61
C GLU A 59 17.13 0.98 -12.22
N ALA A 60 17.21 2.32 -12.31
CA ALA A 60 16.22 3.15 -12.98
C ALA A 60 16.11 2.81 -14.48
N LEU A 61 17.24 2.68 -15.18
CA LEU A 61 17.27 2.28 -16.59
C LEU A 61 16.63 0.91 -16.79
N MET A 62 16.93 -0.06 -15.93
CA MET A 62 16.36 -1.40 -16.03
C MET A 62 14.87 -1.40 -15.72
N LEU A 63 14.43 -0.69 -14.67
CA LEU A 63 13.01 -0.58 -14.31
C LEU A 63 12.20 0.13 -15.41
N GLY A 64 12.78 1.13 -16.08
CA GLY A 64 12.14 1.80 -17.22
C GLY A 64 11.86 0.88 -18.41
N ARG A 65 12.47 -0.32 -18.47
CA ARG A 65 12.20 -1.36 -19.48
C ARG A 65 11.06 -2.30 -19.09
N ALA A 66 10.57 -2.26 -17.84
CA ALA A 66 9.44 -3.08 -17.42
C ALA A 66 8.16 -2.55 -18.06
N ASP A 67 7.62 -3.30 -19.02
CA ASP A 67 6.31 -3.01 -19.64
C ASP A 67 5.24 -3.91 -19.03
N SER A 68 4.42 -3.34 -18.14
CA SER A 68 3.33 -4.06 -17.51
C SER A 68 2.23 -3.10 -17.05
N PRO A 69 0.95 -3.43 -17.23
CA PRO A 69 -0.15 -2.63 -16.67
C PRO A 69 -0.19 -2.65 -15.14
N HIS A 70 0.60 -3.53 -14.50
CA HIS A 70 0.68 -3.68 -13.05
C HIS A 70 1.89 -2.97 -12.43
N VAL A 71 2.64 -2.18 -13.20
CA VAL A 71 3.78 -1.38 -12.74
C VAL A 71 3.59 0.05 -13.17
N ALA A 72 3.66 0.99 -12.23
CA ALA A 72 3.70 2.41 -12.56
C ALA A 72 4.98 2.73 -13.33
N ARG A 73 4.84 3.43 -14.45
CA ARG A 73 5.98 3.74 -15.32
C ARG A 73 6.96 4.67 -14.61
N LEU A 74 8.25 4.33 -14.67
CA LEU A 74 9.31 5.28 -14.35
C LEU A 74 9.61 6.09 -15.61
N PHE A 75 9.45 7.41 -15.55
CA PHE A 75 9.72 8.29 -16.68
C PHE A 75 11.19 8.66 -16.76
N GLU A 76 11.77 9.10 -15.65
CA GLU A 76 13.17 9.50 -15.60
C GLU A 76 13.74 9.51 -14.18
N LEU A 77 15.07 9.39 -14.12
CA LEU A 77 15.88 9.72 -12.96
C LEU A 77 16.47 11.10 -13.19
N VAL A 78 16.27 12.02 -12.24
CA VAL A 78 16.85 13.36 -12.28
C VAL A 78 17.88 13.48 -11.17
N GLU A 79 19.07 13.95 -11.50
CA GLU A 79 20.15 14.18 -10.55
C GLU A 79 20.16 15.64 -10.10
N GLY A 80 20.32 15.84 -8.80
CA GLY A 80 20.51 17.13 -8.16
C GLY A 80 21.87 17.21 -7.46
N PRO A 81 22.19 18.34 -6.82
CA PRO A 81 23.46 18.51 -6.10
C PRO A 81 23.61 17.49 -4.96
N GLY A 82 24.34 16.39 -5.24
CA GLY A 82 24.56 15.30 -4.29
C GLY A 82 23.31 14.48 -3.98
N THR A 83 22.26 14.51 -4.79
CA THR A 83 21.02 13.74 -4.55
C THR A 83 20.33 13.39 -5.86
N ALA A 84 19.20 12.70 -5.79
CA ALA A 84 18.43 12.31 -6.97
C ALA A 84 16.92 12.30 -6.69
N ALA A 85 16.14 12.35 -7.76
CA ALA A 85 14.70 12.22 -7.75
C ALA A 85 14.23 11.27 -8.85
N LEU A 86 13.20 10.49 -8.56
CA LEU A 86 12.55 9.59 -9.51
C LEU A 86 11.22 10.21 -9.93
N VAL A 87 11.07 10.49 -11.23
CA VAL A 87 9.81 10.96 -11.81
C VAL A 87 9.07 9.76 -12.37
N MET A 88 7.88 9.49 -11.83
CA MET A 88 7.10 8.30 -12.14
C MET A 88 5.63 8.64 -12.43
N GLU A 89 4.91 7.69 -13.02
CA GLU A 89 3.47 7.77 -13.26
C GLU A 89 2.72 8.01 -11.94
N ALA A 90 1.90 9.06 -11.88
CA ALA A 90 0.91 9.23 -10.83
C ALA A 90 -0.31 8.36 -11.15
N VAL A 91 -0.38 7.19 -10.53
CA VAL A 91 -1.53 6.28 -10.70
C VAL A 91 -2.77 6.86 -10.02
N ASP A 92 -3.84 7.06 -10.78
CA ASP A 92 -5.13 7.49 -10.26
C ASP A 92 -5.86 6.32 -9.60
N GLY A 93 -5.77 6.26 -8.27
CA GLY A 93 -6.35 5.18 -7.49
C GLY A 93 -6.09 5.36 -6.00
N VAL A 94 -6.54 4.37 -5.23
CA VAL A 94 -6.42 4.38 -3.77
C VAL A 94 -5.41 3.33 -3.34
N SER A 95 -4.49 3.67 -2.44
CA SER A 95 -3.54 2.66 -1.95
C SER A 95 -4.25 1.55 -1.19
N LEU A 96 -3.77 0.33 -1.34
CA LEU A 96 -4.30 -0.85 -0.65
C LEU A 96 -4.27 -0.66 0.87
N LYS A 97 -3.28 0.06 1.41
CA LYS A 97 -3.27 0.51 2.80
C LYS A 97 -4.57 1.20 3.21
N HIS A 98 -5.02 2.21 2.45
CA HIS A 98 -6.25 2.92 2.77
C HIS A 98 -7.49 2.06 2.54
N VAL A 99 -7.46 1.17 1.55
CA VAL A 99 -8.54 0.18 1.34
C VAL A 99 -8.69 -0.70 2.58
N LEU A 100 -7.59 -1.23 3.12
CA LEU A 100 -7.60 -2.06 4.32
C LEU A 100 -7.97 -1.27 5.58
N GLU A 101 -7.48 -0.05 5.74
CA GLU A 101 -7.88 0.83 6.86
C GLU A 101 -9.38 1.13 6.86
N ARG A 102 -10.01 1.27 5.68
CA ARG A 102 -11.44 1.54 5.57
C ARG A 102 -12.31 0.30 5.74
N HIS A 103 -11.93 -0.81 5.10
CA HIS A 103 -12.76 -2.01 4.99
C HIS A 103 -12.38 -3.11 5.98
N GLY A 104 -11.24 -3.01 6.65
CA GLY A 104 -10.68 -4.02 7.54
C GLY A 104 -10.07 -5.18 6.76
N ALA A 105 -10.90 -5.97 6.10
CA ALA A 105 -10.49 -7.11 5.29
C ALA A 105 -11.19 -7.11 3.92
N LEU A 106 -10.60 -7.83 2.96
CA LEU A 106 -11.13 -8.08 1.64
C LEU A 106 -11.69 -9.50 1.55
N GLY A 107 -12.73 -9.68 0.73
CA GLY A 107 -13.17 -11.00 0.34
C GLY A 107 -12.06 -11.77 -0.39
N PRO A 108 -12.04 -13.12 -0.30
CA PRO A 108 -10.95 -13.94 -0.86
C PRO A 108 -10.65 -13.66 -2.34
N GLU A 109 -11.67 -13.50 -3.19
CA GLU A 109 -11.50 -13.24 -4.63
C GLU A 109 -10.90 -11.86 -4.92
N ALA A 110 -11.25 -10.84 -4.12
CA ALA A 110 -10.66 -9.51 -4.20
C ALA A 110 -9.19 -9.55 -3.74
N ALA A 111 -8.89 -10.23 -2.63
CA ALA A 111 -7.52 -10.40 -2.14
C ALA A 111 -6.63 -11.17 -3.14
N LEU A 112 -7.17 -12.23 -3.76
CA LEU A 112 -6.49 -12.98 -4.83
C LEU A 112 -6.24 -12.11 -6.06
N THR A 113 -7.17 -11.22 -6.41
CA THR A 113 -7.01 -10.29 -7.53
C THR A 113 -5.89 -9.28 -7.27
N VAL A 114 -5.81 -8.74 -6.04
CA VAL A 114 -4.69 -7.88 -5.61
C VAL A 114 -3.37 -8.66 -5.70
N LEU A 115 -3.32 -9.87 -5.14
CA LEU A 115 -2.11 -10.71 -5.15
C LEU A 115 -1.68 -11.03 -6.58
N LYS A 116 -2.61 -11.42 -7.46
CA LYS A 116 -2.32 -11.68 -8.88
C LYS A 116 -1.72 -10.46 -9.58
N GLY A 117 -2.36 -9.30 -9.46
CA GLY A 117 -1.84 -8.07 -10.06
C GLY A 117 -0.44 -7.70 -9.53
N SER A 118 -0.23 -7.84 -8.22
CA SER A 118 1.08 -7.64 -7.61
C SER A 118 2.13 -8.62 -8.14
N LEU A 119 1.82 -9.90 -8.25
CA LEU A 119 2.75 -10.90 -8.78
C LEU A 119 3.06 -10.67 -10.26
N LEU A 120 2.10 -10.24 -11.07
CA LEU A 120 2.34 -9.84 -12.46
C LEU A 120 3.26 -8.62 -12.55
N GLY A 121 3.09 -7.63 -11.68
CA GLY A 121 3.98 -6.47 -11.62
C GLY A 121 5.39 -6.83 -11.17
N LEU A 122 5.51 -7.66 -10.13
CA LEU A 122 6.80 -8.18 -9.65
C LEU A 122 7.49 -9.01 -10.73
N ALA A 123 6.77 -9.88 -11.43
CA ALA A 123 7.32 -10.70 -12.52
C ALA A 123 7.89 -9.84 -13.64
N ALA A 124 7.20 -8.75 -14.03
CA ALA A 124 7.70 -7.83 -15.05
C ALA A 124 8.99 -7.12 -14.61
N ALA A 125 9.09 -6.69 -13.36
CA ALA A 125 10.31 -6.10 -12.81
C ALA A 125 11.46 -7.12 -12.70
N HIS A 126 11.16 -8.34 -12.22
CA HIS A 126 12.14 -9.42 -12.10
C HIS A 126 12.71 -9.81 -13.47
N ALA A 127 11.91 -9.79 -14.53
CA ALA A 127 12.34 -10.10 -15.90
C ALA A 127 13.39 -9.11 -16.44
N VAL A 128 13.41 -7.87 -15.92
CA VAL A 128 14.42 -6.85 -16.23
C VAL A 128 15.50 -6.75 -15.14
N GLY A 129 15.56 -7.70 -14.21
CA GLY A 129 16.60 -7.77 -13.16
C GLY A 129 16.39 -6.82 -11.98
N VAL A 130 15.20 -6.24 -11.82
CA VAL A 130 14.88 -5.33 -10.70
C VAL A 130 14.03 -6.04 -9.65
N VAL A 131 14.47 -6.01 -8.39
CA VAL A 131 13.73 -6.52 -7.21
C VAL A 131 13.06 -5.33 -6.51
N HIS A 132 11.84 -5.49 -6.00
CA HIS A 132 11.10 -4.39 -5.37
C HIS A 132 11.65 -4.00 -3.99
N ARG A 133 12.05 -4.98 -3.16
CA ARG A 133 12.72 -4.82 -1.84
C ARG A 133 11.88 -4.23 -0.69
N ASP A 134 10.85 -3.44 -1.01
CA ASP A 134 9.98 -2.73 -0.05
C ASP A 134 8.49 -2.90 -0.44
N TYR A 135 8.08 -4.13 -0.75
CA TYR A 135 6.69 -4.43 -1.06
C TYR A 135 5.82 -4.36 0.22
N LYS A 136 4.75 -3.55 0.17
CA LYS A 136 3.80 -3.33 1.29
C LYS A 136 2.48 -2.72 0.78
N PRO A 137 1.40 -2.70 1.56
CA PRO A 137 0.11 -2.19 1.11
C PRO A 137 0.12 -0.71 0.66
N ALA A 138 1.05 0.10 1.17
CA ALA A 138 1.19 1.50 0.74
C ALA A 138 1.73 1.63 -0.70
N ASN A 139 2.44 0.62 -1.20
CA ASN A 139 3.08 0.59 -2.51
C ASN A 139 2.24 -0.17 -3.57
N VAL A 140 0.99 -0.50 -3.22
CA VAL A 140 0.02 -1.11 -4.12
C VAL A 140 -1.13 -0.13 -4.27
N VAL A 141 -1.36 0.38 -5.48
CA VAL A 141 -2.49 1.29 -5.80
C VAL A 141 -3.57 0.50 -6.52
N VAL A 142 -4.82 0.70 -6.12
CA VAL A 142 -6.00 0.10 -6.75
C VAL A 142 -6.75 1.22 -7.49
N PRO A 143 -6.66 1.29 -8.82
CA PRO A 143 -7.44 2.21 -9.65
C PRO A 143 -8.93 1.82 -9.67
N ALA A 144 -9.76 2.68 -10.26
CA ALA A 144 -11.19 2.43 -10.42
C ALA A 144 -11.50 1.17 -11.27
N ASP A 145 -10.58 0.76 -12.14
CA ASP A 145 -10.68 -0.47 -12.92
C ASP A 145 -10.46 -1.76 -12.10
N GLY A 146 -10.11 -1.63 -10.81
CA GLY A 146 -9.94 -2.73 -9.86
C GLY A 146 -8.66 -3.55 -10.05
N ARG A 147 -7.76 -3.14 -10.96
CA ARG A 147 -6.50 -3.87 -11.25
C ARG A 147 -5.34 -3.20 -10.53
N SER A 148 -4.79 -3.85 -9.53
CA SER A 148 -3.71 -3.30 -8.71
C SER A 148 -2.47 -2.97 -9.55
N ARG A 149 -1.80 -1.89 -9.17
CA ARG A 149 -0.52 -1.44 -9.74
C ARG A 149 0.50 -1.22 -8.64
N LEU A 150 1.73 -1.66 -8.89
CA LEU A 150 2.87 -1.41 -8.03
C LEU A 150 3.42 -0.02 -8.28
N VAL A 151 3.67 0.71 -7.20
CA VAL A 151 4.30 2.02 -7.19
C VAL A 151 5.51 1.98 -6.26
N ASP A 152 6.41 2.95 -6.41
CA ASP A 152 7.55 3.13 -5.52
C ASP A 152 8.42 1.86 -5.30
N PHE A 153 9.00 1.38 -6.40
CA PHE A 153 10.03 0.34 -6.32
C PHE A 153 11.19 0.86 -5.47
N GLY A 154 11.68 0.01 -4.56
CA GLY A 154 12.75 0.34 -3.62
C GLY A 154 14.14 0.48 -4.27
N ILE A 155 14.24 0.98 -5.51
CA ILE A 155 15.49 1.15 -6.26
C ILE A 155 16.46 2.11 -5.57
N ALA A 156 15.94 2.99 -4.73
CA ALA A 156 16.74 3.88 -3.88
C ALA A 156 17.18 3.25 -2.55
N THR A 157 16.73 2.02 -2.25
CA THR A 157 17.19 1.29 -1.07
C THR A 157 18.47 0.54 -1.43
N PRO A 158 19.63 0.88 -0.82
CA PRO A 158 20.87 0.21 -1.15
C PRO A 158 20.76 -1.30 -0.92
N ALA A 159 21.23 -2.09 -1.89
CA ALA A 159 21.34 -3.53 -1.73
C ALA A 159 22.13 -3.85 -0.45
N GLY A 160 21.57 -4.65 0.45
CA GLY A 160 22.21 -4.96 1.72
C GLY A 160 21.89 -4.01 2.90
N ARG A 161 21.09 -2.95 2.73
CA ARG A 161 20.62 -2.08 3.83
C ARG A 161 19.09 -2.08 3.93
N ALA A 162 18.53 -3.26 4.21
CA ALA A 162 17.10 -3.35 4.54
C ALA A 162 16.80 -3.00 6.02
N ALA A 163 17.81 -2.98 6.91
CA ALA A 163 17.60 -3.06 8.35
C ALA A 163 17.71 -1.75 9.17
N GLY A 164 17.94 -0.58 8.55
CA GLY A 164 18.29 0.65 9.30
C GLY A 164 17.42 1.89 9.09
N GLY A 165 16.48 1.90 8.15
CA GLY A 165 15.70 3.09 7.79
C GLY A 165 14.32 3.12 8.44
N ALA A 166 13.96 4.25 9.05
CA ALA A 166 12.78 4.45 9.91
C ALA A 166 11.47 3.81 9.36
N GLY A 167 11.10 2.67 9.93
CA GLY A 167 9.85 1.96 9.68
C GLY A 167 9.89 0.57 10.31
N THR A 168 8.74 0.07 10.77
CA THR A 168 8.64 -1.30 11.30
C THR A 168 8.52 -2.28 10.12
N PRO A 169 9.43 -3.25 9.97
CA PRO A 169 9.53 -4.11 8.78
C PRO A 169 8.53 -5.28 8.79
N TYR A 170 7.22 -4.98 8.79
CA TYR A 170 6.14 -5.96 8.96
C TYR A 170 6.03 -7.06 7.87
N TYR A 171 6.69 -6.88 6.73
CA TYR A 171 6.59 -7.78 5.57
C TYR A 171 7.96 -8.29 5.10
N MET A 172 9.02 -8.01 5.87
CA MET A 172 10.39 -8.34 5.50
C MET A 172 10.63 -9.85 5.53
N ALA A 173 11.19 -10.39 4.45
CA ALA A 173 11.46 -11.81 4.32
C ALA A 173 12.58 -12.27 5.28
N PRO A 174 12.56 -13.54 5.75
CA PRO A 174 13.55 -14.11 6.65
C PRO A 174 15.01 -13.82 6.23
N GLU A 175 15.34 -14.07 4.97
CA GLU A 175 16.68 -13.89 4.43
C GLU A 175 17.16 -12.43 4.39
N GLN A 176 16.25 -11.46 4.43
CA GLN A 176 16.59 -10.03 4.49
C GLN A 176 17.06 -9.63 5.89
N TRP A 177 16.68 -10.37 6.93
CA TRP A 177 17.18 -10.18 8.30
C TRP A 177 18.61 -10.73 8.46
N ASP A 178 18.93 -11.86 7.83
CA ASP A 178 20.23 -12.52 7.96
C ASP A 178 21.25 -12.07 6.90
N ARG A 179 20.87 -12.14 5.61
CA ARG A 179 21.77 -11.96 4.46
C ARG A 179 21.67 -10.58 3.82
N HIS A 180 20.77 -9.73 4.30
CA HIS A 180 20.50 -8.35 3.87
C HIS A 180 20.18 -8.09 2.38
N VAL A 181 20.41 -9.05 1.48
CA VAL A 181 20.15 -8.92 0.04
C VAL A 181 18.78 -9.51 -0.28
N ALA A 182 17.87 -8.63 -0.71
CA ALA A 182 16.56 -9.04 -1.21
C ALA A 182 16.69 -9.71 -2.58
N THR A 183 15.87 -10.73 -2.81
CA THR A 183 15.80 -11.50 -4.06
C THR A 183 14.36 -11.52 -4.57
N PRO A 184 14.09 -12.01 -5.79
CA PRO A 184 12.71 -12.26 -6.24
C PRO A 184 11.86 -13.07 -5.25
N ALA A 185 12.46 -14.04 -4.56
CA ALA A 185 11.78 -14.83 -3.53
C ALA A 185 11.40 -14.01 -2.28
N SER A 186 12.13 -12.92 -2.00
CA SER A 186 11.81 -11.98 -0.92
C SER A 186 10.55 -11.18 -1.24
N ASP A 187 10.40 -10.73 -2.49
CA ASP A 187 9.18 -10.03 -2.93
C ASP A 187 7.95 -10.96 -2.90
N VAL A 188 8.11 -12.24 -3.29
CA VAL A 188 7.04 -13.25 -3.18
C VAL A 188 6.60 -13.43 -1.73
N TYR A 189 7.54 -13.49 -0.79
CA TYR A 189 7.23 -13.57 0.64
C TYR A 189 6.42 -12.36 1.10
N ALA A 190 6.89 -11.14 0.81
CA ALA A 190 6.21 -9.91 1.18
C ALA A 190 4.81 -9.80 0.55
N ALA A 191 4.66 -10.17 -0.72
CA ALA A 191 3.37 -10.24 -1.41
C ALA A 191 2.39 -11.21 -0.72
N THR A 192 2.90 -12.36 -0.29
CA THR A 192 2.08 -13.35 0.44
C THR A 192 1.70 -12.86 1.84
N CYS A 193 2.60 -12.16 2.54
CA CYS A 193 2.28 -11.52 3.82
C CYS A 193 1.14 -10.49 3.69
N VAL A 194 1.18 -9.66 2.65
CA VAL A 194 0.11 -8.70 2.37
C VAL A 194 -1.18 -9.39 1.96
N PHE A 195 -1.12 -10.52 1.25
CA PHE A 195 -2.31 -11.31 0.93
C PHE A 195 -3.00 -11.84 2.20
N VAL A 196 -2.24 -12.35 3.17
CA VAL A 196 -2.78 -12.74 4.49
C VAL A 196 -3.44 -11.56 5.18
N GLU A 197 -2.84 -10.37 5.16
CA GLU A 197 -3.44 -9.16 5.71
C GLU A 197 -4.71 -8.76 4.97
N CYS A 198 -4.73 -8.87 3.64
CA CYS A 198 -5.93 -8.60 2.85
C CYS A 198 -7.09 -9.49 3.26
N VAL A 199 -6.88 -10.79 3.41
CA VAL A 199 -7.95 -11.74 3.72
C VAL A 199 -8.39 -11.65 5.19
N SER A 200 -7.44 -11.47 6.11
CA SER A 200 -7.71 -11.55 7.56
C SER A 200 -7.92 -10.21 8.25
N GLY A 201 -7.59 -9.10 7.57
CA GLY A 201 -7.53 -7.75 8.12
C GLY A 201 -6.42 -7.54 9.16
N ARG A 202 -5.53 -8.51 9.33
CA ARG A 202 -4.44 -8.48 10.32
C ARG A 202 -3.14 -8.89 9.67
N ARG A 203 -2.04 -8.21 10.03
CA ARG A 203 -0.70 -8.58 9.58
C ARG A 203 -0.37 -10.00 10.04
N PRO A 204 0.43 -10.76 9.26
CA PRO A 204 0.84 -12.12 9.64
C PRO A 204 1.47 -12.19 11.03
N TYR A 205 2.30 -11.20 11.34
CA TYR A 205 3.00 -11.06 12.61
C TYR A 205 2.90 -9.60 13.08
N SER A 206 2.94 -9.41 14.40
CA SER A 206 2.88 -8.12 15.07
C SER A 206 3.85 -8.07 16.24
N GLY A 207 4.26 -6.87 16.63
CA GLY A 207 5.16 -6.66 17.77
C GLY A 207 6.24 -5.62 17.45
N GLY A 208 7.16 -5.45 18.39
CA GLY A 208 8.37 -4.67 18.18
C GLY A 208 9.32 -5.31 17.15
N GLN A 209 10.35 -4.58 16.73
CA GLN A 209 11.28 -5.04 15.69
C GLN A 209 11.92 -6.41 16.00
N ALA A 210 12.35 -6.65 17.25
CA ALA A 210 12.92 -7.93 17.66
C ALA A 210 11.92 -9.09 17.63
N GLU A 211 10.65 -8.82 17.98
CA GLU A 211 9.58 -9.83 17.95
C GLU A 211 9.22 -10.18 16.50
N LEU A 212 9.14 -9.18 15.63
CA LEU A 212 8.91 -9.36 14.20
C LEU A 212 10.05 -10.12 13.55
N MET A 213 11.30 -9.77 13.82
CA MET A 213 12.48 -10.50 13.34
C MET A 213 12.37 -11.98 13.72
N ARG A 214 12.16 -12.28 15.01
CA ARG A 214 11.99 -13.65 15.49
C ARG A 214 10.83 -14.36 14.78
N ALA A 215 9.68 -13.70 14.65
CA ALA A 215 8.50 -14.29 14.02
C ALA A 215 8.73 -14.60 12.53
N HIS A 216 9.32 -13.66 11.79
CA HIS A 216 9.66 -13.88 10.38
C HIS A 216 10.68 -15.00 10.23
N LEU A 217 11.70 -15.07 11.09
CA LEU A 217 12.72 -16.13 11.02
C LEU A 217 12.18 -17.52 11.39
N THR A 218 11.36 -17.67 12.44
CA THR A 218 11.10 -18.99 13.03
C THR A 218 9.63 -19.37 13.23
N ALA A 219 8.71 -18.41 13.32
CA ALA A 219 7.30 -18.74 13.57
C ALA A 219 6.65 -19.37 12.33
N ALA A 220 5.74 -20.33 12.50
CA ALA A 220 5.00 -20.92 11.39
C ALA A 220 4.27 -19.85 10.56
N ALA A 221 4.07 -20.10 9.26
CA ALA A 221 3.21 -19.25 8.44
C ALA A 221 1.76 -19.31 8.98
N PRO A 222 1.05 -18.18 9.12
CA PRO A 222 -0.29 -18.14 9.71
C PRO A 222 -1.35 -18.59 8.70
N VAL A 223 -1.29 -19.84 8.25
CA VAL A 223 -2.20 -20.42 7.25
C VAL A 223 -3.66 -20.40 7.74
N GLU A 224 -3.89 -20.53 9.04
CA GLU A 224 -5.23 -20.47 9.65
C GLU A 224 -5.89 -19.08 9.55
N ALA A 225 -5.13 -18.04 9.18
CA ALA A 225 -5.66 -16.69 8.96
C ALA A 225 -6.42 -16.55 7.62
N VAL A 226 -6.38 -17.57 6.75
CA VAL A 226 -7.08 -17.58 5.47
C VAL A 226 -8.02 -18.81 5.36
N PRO A 227 -9.05 -18.77 4.49
CA PRO A 227 -9.90 -19.93 4.21
C PRO A 227 -9.08 -21.17 3.84
N GLU A 228 -9.56 -22.34 4.25
CA GLU A 228 -8.85 -23.62 4.08
C GLU A 228 -8.30 -23.85 2.66
N PRO A 229 -9.09 -23.61 1.59
CA PRO A 229 -8.59 -23.82 0.23
C PRO A 229 -7.38 -22.95 -0.13
N LEU A 230 -7.18 -21.80 0.53
CA LEU A 230 -6.11 -20.83 0.24
C LEU A 230 -4.84 -21.04 1.05
N ARG A 231 -4.86 -21.94 2.03
CA ARG A 231 -3.72 -22.25 2.90
C ARG A 231 -2.47 -22.68 2.13
N PRO A 232 -2.55 -23.49 1.05
CA PRO A 232 -1.36 -23.87 0.29
C PRO A 232 -0.59 -22.69 -0.30
N LEU A 233 -1.27 -21.62 -0.77
CA LEU A 233 -0.59 -20.42 -1.26
C LEU A 233 0.18 -19.72 -0.14
N VAL A 234 -0.44 -19.58 1.04
CA VAL A 234 0.22 -18.95 2.21
C VAL A 234 1.40 -19.78 2.68
N ALA A 235 1.23 -21.10 2.79
CA ALA A 235 2.29 -22.01 3.21
C ALA A 235 3.51 -21.93 2.27
N ARG A 236 3.27 -21.95 0.96
CA ARG A 236 4.34 -21.93 -0.04
C ARG A 236 4.99 -20.56 -0.18
N GLY A 237 4.19 -19.50 -0.29
CA GLY A 237 4.70 -18.13 -0.46
C GLY A 237 5.42 -17.58 0.78
N MET A 238 5.03 -18.01 1.98
CA MET A 238 5.68 -17.64 3.25
C MET A 238 6.64 -18.70 3.79
N ALA A 239 7.10 -19.65 2.97
CA ALA A 239 8.10 -20.63 3.39
C ALA A 239 9.37 -19.91 3.87
N LYS A 240 10.01 -20.44 4.93
CA LYS A 240 11.14 -19.75 5.56
C LYS A 240 12.37 -19.75 4.69
N ALA A 241 12.70 -20.91 4.12
CA ALA A 241 13.76 -21.04 3.14
C ALA A 241 13.29 -20.48 1.79
N PRO A 242 14.04 -19.56 1.15
CA PRO A 242 13.68 -19.02 -0.16
C PRO A 242 13.50 -20.07 -1.26
N GLU A 243 14.27 -21.16 -1.20
CA GLU A 243 14.23 -22.29 -2.14
C GLU A 243 12.93 -23.11 -2.06
N ASP A 244 12.21 -23.05 -0.94
CA ASP A 244 10.91 -23.72 -0.76
C ASP A 244 9.74 -22.88 -1.32
N ARG A 245 10.00 -21.60 -1.66
CA ARG A 245 9.02 -20.71 -2.28
C ARG A 245 8.92 -20.98 -3.79
N PRO A 246 7.89 -20.47 -4.47
CA PRO A 246 7.87 -20.48 -5.94
C PRO A 246 9.13 -19.82 -6.50
N ALA A 247 9.68 -20.36 -7.58
CA ALA A 247 10.96 -19.94 -8.17
C ALA A 247 10.97 -18.45 -8.62
N GLY A 248 9.81 -17.83 -8.73
CA GLY A 248 9.64 -16.40 -8.99
C GLY A 248 8.16 -16.01 -8.98
N ALA A 249 7.88 -14.71 -9.11
CA ALA A 249 6.52 -14.20 -9.08
C ALA A 249 5.64 -14.79 -10.19
N ALA A 250 6.18 -15.01 -11.40
CA ALA A 250 5.45 -15.61 -12.52
C ALA A 250 4.96 -17.04 -12.20
N ALA A 251 5.83 -17.91 -11.66
CA ALA A 251 5.45 -19.27 -11.27
C ALA A 251 4.37 -19.27 -10.18
N PHE A 252 4.35 -18.23 -9.33
CA PHE A 252 3.33 -18.11 -8.29
C PHE A 252 1.98 -17.63 -8.82
N VAL A 253 1.95 -16.86 -9.92
CA VAL A 253 0.71 -16.53 -10.64
C VAL A 253 0.02 -17.81 -11.10
N ASP A 254 0.77 -18.76 -11.66
CA ASP A 254 0.20 -20.03 -12.16
C ASP A 254 -0.45 -20.85 -11.03
N ASP A 255 0.22 -20.94 -9.87
CA ASP A 255 -0.33 -21.60 -8.69
C ASP A 255 -1.60 -20.93 -8.18
N LEU A 256 -1.57 -19.60 -8.11
CA LEU A 256 -2.71 -18.78 -7.68
C LEU A 256 -3.90 -18.99 -8.61
N GLU A 257 -3.69 -18.90 -9.91
CA GLU A 257 -4.77 -19.04 -10.90
C GLU A 257 -5.40 -20.43 -10.85
N ARG A 258 -4.58 -21.48 -10.79
CA ARG A 258 -5.07 -22.86 -10.68
C ARG A 258 -5.95 -23.01 -9.44
N LEU A 259 -5.43 -22.63 -8.28
CA LEU A 259 -6.15 -22.78 -7.01
C LEU A 259 -7.43 -21.93 -6.96
N ALA A 260 -7.37 -20.70 -7.47
CA ALA A 260 -8.53 -19.81 -7.50
C ALA A 260 -9.63 -20.33 -8.43
N ARG A 261 -9.28 -20.89 -9.60
CA ARG A 261 -10.24 -21.52 -10.52
C ARG A 261 -10.87 -22.77 -9.91
N GLU A 262 -10.10 -23.61 -9.24
CA GLU A 262 -10.59 -24.82 -8.57
C GLU A 262 -11.52 -24.49 -7.40
N THR A 263 -11.21 -23.44 -6.64
CA THR A 263 -11.96 -23.07 -5.42
C THR A 263 -13.20 -22.22 -5.72
N TYR A 264 -13.06 -21.22 -6.60
CA TYR A 264 -14.08 -20.18 -6.82
C TYR A 264 -14.67 -20.22 -8.24
N GLY A 265 -14.21 -21.11 -9.12
CA GLY A 265 -14.70 -21.20 -10.50
C GLY A 265 -14.03 -20.22 -11.47
N GLY A 266 -14.35 -20.33 -12.77
CA GLY A 266 -13.61 -19.65 -13.84
C GLY A 266 -13.76 -18.12 -13.89
N ASP A 267 -14.77 -17.55 -13.23
CA ASP A 267 -15.07 -16.11 -13.22
C ASP A 267 -14.65 -15.40 -11.93
N TRP A 268 -13.86 -16.06 -11.08
CA TRP A 268 -13.39 -15.53 -9.79
C TRP A 268 -12.74 -14.15 -9.91
N GLU A 269 -11.91 -13.97 -10.93
CA GLU A 269 -11.16 -12.74 -11.14
C GLU A 269 -12.10 -11.58 -11.52
N ALA A 270 -13.11 -11.85 -12.35
CA ALA A 270 -14.10 -10.83 -12.71
C ALA A 270 -14.93 -10.37 -11.49
N ARG A 271 -15.27 -11.28 -10.58
CA ARG A 271 -15.92 -10.93 -9.31
C ARG A 271 -14.99 -10.16 -8.38
N GLY A 272 -13.74 -10.61 -8.25
CA GLY A 272 -12.70 -9.94 -7.46
C GLY A 272 -12.43 -8.51 -7.93
N VAL A 273 -12.26 -8.29 -9.23
CA VAL A 273 -12.11 -6.97 -9.85
C VAL A 273 -13.32 -6.08 -9.53
N ARG A 274 -14.55 -6.57 -9.73
CA ARG A 274 -15.76 -5.77 -9.41
C ARG A 274 -15.83 -5.36 -7.95
N ALA A 275 -15.49 -6.26 -7.03
CA ALA A 275 -15.45 -5.96 -5.60
C ALA A 275 -14.39 -4.90 -5.27
N LEU A 276 -13.19 -5.02 -5.84
CA LEU A 276 -12.10 -4.04 -5.68
C LEU A 276 -12.46 -2.68 -6.28
N SER A 277 -13.00 -2.65 -7.50
CA SER A 277 -13.49 -1.42 -8.13
C SER A 277 -14.53 -0.72 -7.26
N GLY A 278 -15.49 -1.47 -6.70
CA GLY A 278 -16.50 -0.91 -5.80
C GLY A 278 -15.88 -0.27 -4.55
N ALA A 279 -14.94 -0.96 -3.91
CA ALA A 279 -14.22 -0.44 -2.74
C ALA A 279 -13.35 0.78 -3.08
N ALA A 280 -12.63 0.74 -4.20
CA ALA A 280 -11.75 1.81 -4.65
C ALA A 280 -12.54 3.06 -5.06
N VAL A 281 -13.64 2.93 -5.82
CA VAL A 281 -14.48 4.06 -6.25
C VAL A 281 -15.10 4.77 -5.04
N ALA A 282 -15.56 4.03 -4.04
CA ALA A 282 -16.10 4.61 -2.82
C ALA A 282 -15.07 5.48 -2.07
N LEU A 283 -13.78 5.17 -2.21
CA LEU A 283 -12.67 5.90 -1.61
C LEU A 283 -12.05 6.96 -2.54
N ALA A 284 -12.11 6.79 -3.85
CA ALA A 284 -11.49 7.67 -4.84
C ALA A 284 -12.03 9.10 -4.77
N ALA A 285 -13.30 9.28 -4.36
CA ALA A 285 -13.88 10.59 -4.09
C ALA A 285 -13.13 11.38 -2.99
N LEU A 286 -12.41 10.70 -2.09
CA LEU A 286 -11.58 11.31 -1.05
C LEU A 286 -10.15 11.63 -1.54
N PHE A 287 -9.74 11.04 -2.66
CA PHE A 287 -8.41 11.19 -3.27
C PHE A 287 -8.48 11.54 -4.76
N PRO A 288 -9.19 12.62 -5.16
CA PRO A 288 -9.39 12.93 -6.57
C PRO A 288 -8.11 13.51 -7.19
N LEU A 289 -7.25 12.65 -7.75
CA LEU A 289 -6.00 13.04 -8.39
C LEU A 289 -6.24 14.18 -9.40
N ALA A 290 -7.25 14.01 -10.25
CA ALA A 290 -7.67 15.01 -11.23
C ALA A 290 -8.05 16.36 -10.60
N ALA A 291 -8.77 16.37 -9.46
CA ALA A 291 -9.16 17.61 -8.81
C ALA A 291 -7.96 18.34 -8.17
N TRP A 292 -6.97 17.59 -7.67
CA TRP A 292 -5.74 18.19 -7.16
C TRP A 292 -4.88 18.82 -8.26
N LEU A 293 -4.97 18.30 -9.48
CA LEU A 293 -4.19 18.80 -10.61
C LEU A 293 -4.81 20.04 -11.29
N MET A 294 -6.02 20.47 -10.91
CA MET A 294 -6.68 21.64 -11.50
C MET A 294 -6.06 22.97 -11.02
N PRO A 295 -5.66 23.87 -11.93
CA PRO A 295 -5.24 25.23 -11.57
C PRO A 295 -6.36 25.96 -10.83
N GLY A 296 -6.10 26.44 -9.60
CA GLY A 296 -7.07 27.17 -8.77
C GLY A 296 -7.77 26.37 -7.67
N ALA A 297 -7.50 25.06 -7.52
CA ALA A 297 -8.04 24.26 -6.41
C ALA A 297 -7.48 24.65 -5.03
N ALA A 298 -6.35 25.38 -5.00
CA ALA A 298 -5.70 25.85 -3.77
C ALA A 298 -6.55 26.86 -2.95
N SER A 299 -7.62 27.43 -3.54
CA SER A 299 -8.53 28.36 -2.86
C SER A 299 -9.79 27.71 -2.28
N ALA A 300 -10.01 26.41 -2.49
CA ALA A 300 -11.23 25.71 -2.05
C ALA A 300 -11.11 24.98 -0.70
N SER A 301 -9.97 25.09 -0.02
CA SER A 301 -9.75 24.53 1.32
C SER A 301 -10.51 25.27 2.44
N GLY A 302 -11.16 26.40 2.14
CA GLY A 302 -11.96 27.19 3.10
C GLY A 302 -13.45 26.85 3.18
N ALA A 303 -14.01 26.07 2.25
CA ALA A 303 -15.47 25.85 2.18
C ALA A 303 -15.94 24.50 2.74
N ALA A 304 -15.05 23.52 2.92
CA ALA A 304 -15.40 22.19 3.43
C ALA A 304 -15.50 22.12 4.97
N SER A 305 -15.06 23.17 5.69
CA SER A 305 -15.17 23.25 7.16
C SER A 305 -16.55 23.74 7.64
N ALA A 306 -17.37 24.33 6.79
CA ALA A 306 -18.68 24.87 7.18
C ALA A 306 -19.83 23.85 7.09
N THR A 307 -19.72 22.82 6.25
CA THR A 307 -20.78 21.81 6.08
C THR A 307 -20.63 20.59 6.99
N GLY A 308 -19.42 20.31 7.51
CA GLY A 308 -19.19 19.25 8.50
C GLY A 308 -19.68 19.60 9.92
N ALA A 309 -19.71 20.88 10.28
CA ALA A 309 -20.14 21.32 11.61
C ALA A 309 -21.66 21.20 11.83
N ALA A 310 -22.47 21.36 10.76
CA ALA A 310 -23.93 21.25 10.85
C ALA A 310 -24.40 19.78 10.94
N ALA A 311 -23.71 18.84 10.29
CA ALA A 311 -24.06 17.42 10.34
C ALA A 311 -23.68 16.75 11.68
N GLY A 312 -22.57 17.19 12.31
CA GLY A 312 -22.15 16.68 13.62
C GLY A 312 -23.05 17.08 14.78
N GLN A 313 -23.67 18.27 14.73
CA GLN A 313 -24.58 18.73 15.78
C GLN A 313 -25.96 18.05 15.74
N ALA A 314 -26.46 17.68 14.55
CA ALA A 314 -27.73 16.95 14.44
C ALA A 314 -27.62 15.49 14.94
N ALA A 315 -26.50 14.81 14.70
CA ALA A 315 -26.27 13.45 15.16
C ALA A 315 -26.01 13.36 16.68
N GLY A 316 -25.34 14.35 17.26
CA GLY A 316 -25.08 14.42 18.71
C GLY A 316 -26.35 14.67 19.55
N GLN A 317 -27.30 15.46 19.03
CA GLN A 317 -28.56 15.74 19.73
C GLN A 317 -29.53 14.55 19.71
N ALA A 318 -29.56 13.76 18.63
CA ALA A 318 -30.39 12.55 18.55
C ALA A 318 -29.88 11.43 19.47
N ALA A 319 -28.56 11.26 19.61
CA ALA A 319 -27.97 10.27 20.51
C ALA A 319 -28.13 10.64 22.00
N GLY A 320 -28.05 11.93 22.34
CA GLY A 320 -28.27 12.42 23.70
C GLY A 320 -29.72 12.28 24.20
N GLN A 321 -30.71 12.45 23.31
CA GLN A 321 -32.13 12.29 23.67
C GLN A 321 -32.54 10.82 23.84
N ALA A 322 -31.98 9.90 23.03
CA ALA A 322 -32.24 8.46 23.18
C ALA A 322 -31.65 7.88 24.48
N ALA A 323 -30.45 8.33 24.88
CA ALA A 323 -29.82 7.91 26.13
C ALA A 323 -30.54 8.46 27.38
N GLY A 324 -31.06 9.69 27.31
CA GLY A 324 -31.84 10.30 28.40
C GLY A 324 -33.20 9.63 28.63
N GLN A 325 -33.87 9.18 27.56
CA GLN A 325 -35.18 8.51 27.66
C GLN A 325 -35.05 7.07 28.19
N ALA A 326 -33.99 6.34 27.84
CA ALA A 326 -33.73 5.00 28.35
C ALA A 326 -33.38 5.00 29.86
N ALA A 327 -32.64 6.00 30.33
CA ALA A 327 -32.32 6.15 31.76
C ALA A 327 -33.54 6.55 32.61
N GLY A 328 -34.44 7.38 32.07
CA GLY A 328 -35.68 7.77 32.75
C GLY A 328 -36.71 6.64 32.89
N GLN A 329 -36.80 5.74 31.90
CA GLN A 329 -37.73 4.60 31.94
C GLN A 329 -37.27 3.48 32.89
N ALA A 330 -35.96 3.25 33.01
CA ALA A 330 -35.41 2.28 33.96
C ALA A 330 -35.60 2.71 35.43
N ALA A 331 -35.50 4.01 35.72
CA ALA A 331 -35.73 4.54 37.07
C ALA A 331 -37.22 4.52 37.49
N GLY A 332 -38.14 4.72 36.53
CA GLY A 332 -39.59 4.66 36.80
C GLY A 332 -40.13 3.26 37.07
N GLN A 333 -39.58 2.23 36.42
CA GLN A 333 -40.02 0.84 36.61
C GLN A 333 -39.54 0.23 37.95
N ALA A 334 -38.37 0.65 38.45
CA ALA A 334 -37.88 0.22 39.77
C ALA A 334 -38.69 0.80 40.94
N ALA A 335 -39.25 2.01 40.80
CA ALA A 335 -40.08 2.63 41.82
C ALA A 335 -41.52 2.06 41.88
N GLY A 336 -42.05 1.56 40.75
CA GLY A 336 -43.41 1.00 40.67
C GLY A 336 -43.55 -0.42 41.26
N GLN A 337 -42.47 -1.21 41.30
CA GLN A 337 -42.51 -2.58 41.84
C GLN A 337 -42.39 -2.66 43.36
N ALA A 338 -41.97 -1.59 44.03
CA ALA A 338 -41.87 -1.53 45.50
C ALA A 338 -43.17 -1.11 46.20
N ALA A 339 -44.20 -0.69 45.47
CA ALA A 339 -45.48 -0.20 46.04
C ALA A 339 -46.66 -1.19 45.87
N GLY A 340 -46.44 -2.36 45.28
CA GLY A 340 -47.48 -3.38 45.00
C GLY A 340 -47.49 -4.59 45.94
N GLN A 341 -46.68 -4.58 47.00
CA GLN A 341 -46.69 -5.61 48.04
C GLN A 341 -46.85 -4.95 49.41
N ALA A 342 -48.09 -4.51 49.68
CA ALA A 342 -48.61 -4.25 51.01
C ALA A 342 -50.08 -4.69 51.02
#